data_AF-A0A1F4DXX3-F1
#
_entry.id   AF-A0A1F4DXX3-F1
#
_cell.length_a   1.000
_cell.length_b   1.000
_cell.length_c   1.000
_cell.angle_alpha   90.00
_cell.angle_beta   90.00
_cell.angle_gamma   90.00
#
_symmetry.space_group_name_H-M   'P 1'
#
loop_
_entity.id
_entity.type
_entity.pdbx_description
1 polymer ?
#
loop_
_entity_poly.entity_id
_entity_poly.type
_entity_poly.pdbx_seq_one_letter_code
_entity_poly.pdbx_strand_id
1 'polypeptide(L)'
;MYATAADVAEGRRVTESCSRCHGPNGISTTKGVPNVAGQRPAYLYAKLRAYQAGTRGDHAMEGAVKFLSDEALVKVAAYYASLEPAQPLATGGAKAAPARPDPVAAGKAATAGCAGCHGEGGISKTPGMPSLVGLDPKYFAAAINAYRSGQRKHDIMKSLIAALSDADVKNIALYYALQKPARAQTPAPGDQAAGKTAAAACAGCHGDQGVSGNPANPSLAGQDAQYFASALRAYKDGSRKDETMKGLAAALNDRAIRDLAAYYAAQQPQPPKVEKPLTTAEWVQRCDRCHGVNGNSTDPRTPALAAQRVEYLVKGLRAYQTGARKDSVMAAMSTSLADADVEALAAYYARQRARAFVYVTVPYK
;
A
#
# COMPACT_ATOMS: atom_id res chain seq x y z
N MET A 1 -24.09 -7.46 27.22
CA MET A 1 -23.26 -7.63 28.43
C MET A 1 -23.84 -6.70 29.46
N TYR A 2 -24.51 -7.23 30.47
CA TYR A 2 -25.10 -6.45 31.54
C TYR A 2 -24.09 -6.41 32.68
N ALA A 3 -23.81 -5.22 33.21
CA ALA A 3 -22.94 -5.04 34.36
C ALA A 3 -23.61 -4.04 35.30
N THR A 4 -23.64 -4.36 36.58
CA THR A 4 -24.19 -3.50 37.64
C THR A 4 -23.15 -2.45 38.06
N ALA A 5 -23.59 -1.44 38.82
CA ALA A 5 -22.66 -0.48 39.43
C ALA A 5 -21.63 -1.17 40.36
N ALA A 6 -22.03 -2.27 41.02
CA ALA A 6 -21.13 -3.07 41.84
C ALA A 6 -20.05 -3.76 40.98
N ASP A 7 -20.43 -4.31 39.82
CA ASP A 7 -19.49 -4.92 38.87
C ASP A 7 -18.48 -3.92 38.34
N VAL A 8 -18.90 -2.69 38.04
CA VAL A 8 -18.02 -1.59 37.62
C VAL A 8 -17.05 -1.21 38.74
N ALA A 9 -17.52 -1.11 39.98
CA ALA A 9 -16.69 -0.76 41.13
C ALA A 9 -15.66 -1.86 41.46
N GLU A 10 -16.02 -3.13 41.28
CA GLU A 10 -15.10 -4.24 41.43
C GLU A 10 -14.11 -4.32 40.26
N GLY A 11 -14.56 -4.09 39.03
CA GLY A 11 -13.69 -3.96 37.86
C GLY A 11 -12.60 -2.92 38.07
N ARG A 12 -12.94 -1.75 38.64
CA ARG A 12 -11.96 -0.72 39.00
C ARG A 12 -10.84 -1.26 39.89
N ARG A 13 -11.18 -2.03 40.93
CA ARG A 13 -10.21 -2.63 41.86
C ARG A 13 -9.29 -3.63 41.14
N VAL A 14 -9.83 -4.45 40.26
CA VAL A 14 -9.04 -5.41 39.46
C VAL A 14 -8.05 -4.70 38.51
N THR A 15 -8.41 -3.51 38.02
CA THR A 15 -7.61 -2.76 37.03
C THR A 15 -6.47 -1.90 37.59
N GLU A 16 -6.19 -1.95 38.90
CA GLU A 16 -5.17 -1.11 39.51
C GLU A 16 -3.77 -1.32 38.89
N SER A 17 -3.44 -2.57 38.53
CA SER A 17 -2.19 -2.89 37.82
C SER A 17 -2.19 -2.44 36.35
N CYS A 18 -3.37 -2.36 35.72
CA CYS A 18 -3.53 -1.97 34.31
C CYS A 18 -3.24 -0.47 34.10
N SER A 19 -3.50 0.36 35.11
CA SER A 19 -3.31 1.82 35.01
C SER A 19 -1.86 2.23 34.79
N ARG A 20 -0.89 1.38 35.17
CA ARG A 20 0.54 1.59 34.92
C ARG A 20 0.89 1.77 33.44
N CYS A 21 0.12 1.15 32.55
CA CYS A 21 0.31 1.26 31.10
C CYS A 21 -0.81 2.07 30.45
N HIS A 22 -2.06 1.84 30.85
CA HIS A 22 -3.23 2.44 30.21
C HIS A 22 -3.63 3.79 30.80
N GLY A 23 -2.95 4.26 31.82
CA GLY A 23 -3.30 5.46 32.59
C GLY A 23 -4.43 5.20 33.60
N PRO A 24 -4.57 6.07 34.62
CA PRO A 24 -5.55 5.90 35.70
C PRO A 24 -7.00 5.90 35.20
N ASN A 25 -7.27 6.64 34.12
CA ASN A 25 -8.60 6.75 33.53
C ASN A 25 -8.72 5.97 32.20
N GLY A 26 -7.82 5.02 31.93
CA GLY A 26 -7.83 4.27 30.67
C GLY A 26 -7.43 5.08 29.44
N ILE A 27 -6.84 6.26 29.65
CA ILE A 27 -6.25 7.13 28.62
C ILE A 27 -4.74 7.04 28.76
N SER A 28 -4.08 6.40 27.79
CA SER A 28 -2.66 6.10 27.85
C SER A 28 -1.81 7.24 27.28
N THR A 29 -0.69 7.52 27.94
CA THR A 29 0.39 8.38 27.42
C THR A 29 1.56 7.57 26.85
N THR A 30 1.60 6.26 27.12
CA THR A 30 2.68 5.36 26.70
C THR A 30 2.61 5.06 25.19
N LYS A 31 3.74 5.11 24.50
CA LYS A 31 3.83 4.86 23.05
C LYS A 31 3.38 3.43 22.72
N GLY A 32 2.49 3.28 21.73
CA GLY A 32 2.00 1.98 21.28
C GLY A 32 1.01 1.28 22.23
N VAL A 33 0.66 1.90 23.36
CA VAL A 33 -0.37 1.42 24.28
C VAL A 33 -1.69 2.14 23.97
N PRO A 34 -2.82 1.41 23.84
CA PRO A 34 -4.08 2.03 23.46
C PRO A 34 -4.77 2.74 24.61
N ASN A 35 -5.61 3.71 24.23
CA ASN A 35 -6.73 4.17 25.03
C ASN A 35 -7.78 3.05 25.10
N VAL A 36 -8.20 2.69 26.31
CA VAL A 36 -9.22 1.67 26.60
C VAL A 36 -10.49 2.27 27.18
N ALA A 37 -10.44 3.52 27.65
CA ALA A 37 -11.58 4.27 28.16
C ALA A 37 -12.66 4.44 27.09
N GLY A 38 -13.91 4.18 27.47
CA GLY A 38 -15.08 4.31 26.60
C GLY A 38 -15.14 3.30 25.45
N GLN A 39 -14.23 2.32 25.42
CA GLN A 39 -14.26 1.25 24.42
C GLN A 39 -15.37 0.25 24.74
N ARG A 40 -15.86 -0.46 23.72
CA ARG A 40 -17.02 -1.35 23.90
C ARG A 40 -16.73 -2.52 24.82
N PRO A 41 -17.65 -2.86 25.73
CA PRO A 41 -17.43 -3.90 26.72
C PRO A 41 -17.30 -5.28 26.08
N ALA A 42 -18.13 -5.62 25.09
CA ALA A 42 -18.06 -6.92 24.42
C ALA A 42 -16.77 -7.07 23.61
N TYR A 43 -16.31 -6.00 22.94
CA TYR A 43 -14.99 -5.98 22.29
C TYR A 43 -13.87 -6.15 23.32
N LEU A 44 -13.85 -5.34 24.39
CA LEU A 44 -12.83 -5.41 25.44
C LEU A 44 -12.74 -6.82 26.04
N TYR A 45 -13.87 -7.41 26.45
CA TYR A 45 -13.91 -8.77 26.97
C TYR A 45 -13.35 -9.79 25.97
N ALA A 46 -13.85 -9.79 24.73
CA ALA A 46 -13.39 -10.73 23.69
C ALA A 46 -11.89 -10.59 23.42
N LYS A 47 -11.37 -9.37 23.47
CA LYS A 47 -9.96 -9.07 23.27
C LYS A 47 -9.08 -9.47 24.46
N LEU A 48 -9.53 -9.29 25.69
CA LEU A 48 -8.83 -9.76 26.88
C LEU A 48 -8.75 -11.29 26.89
N ARG A 49 -9.84 -11.98 26.54
CA ARG A 49 -9.85 -13.44 26.32
C ARG A 49 -8.86 -13.88 25.24
N ALA A 50 -8.76 -13.13 24.15
CA ALA A 50 -7.80 -13.42 23.08
C ALA A 50 -6.33 -13.23 23.52
N TYR A 51 -6.04 -12.29 24.41
CA TYR A 51 -4.72 -12.18 25.04
C TYR A 51 -4.47 -13.33 26.01
N GLN A 52 -5.46 -13.72 26.82
CA GLN A 52 -5.35 -14.84 27.76
C GLN A 52 -5.07 -16.17 27.04
N ALA A 53 -5.68 -16.35 25.86
CA ALA A 53 -5.47 -17.51 25.00
C ALA A 53 -4.20 -17.41 24.11
N GLY A 54 -3.45 -16.30 24.17
CA GLY A 54 -2.27 -16.06 23.31
C GLY A 54 -2.58 -15.90 21.81
N THR A 55 -3.85 -15.81 21.41
CA THR A 55 -4.25 -15.75 19.99
C THR A 55 -4.15 -14.36 19.39
N ARG A 56 -4.08 -13.32 20.23
CA ARG A 56 -3.95 -11.92 19.79
C ARG A 56 -2.51 -11.41 19.70
N GLY A 57 -1.60 -12.04 20.44
CA GLY A 57 -0.19 -11.65 20.57
C GLY A 57 -0.01 -10.31 21.28
N ASP A 58 0.71 -10.29 22.40
CA ASP A 58 1.40 -9.14 23.03
C ASP A 58 1.80 -9.62 24.44
N HIS A 59 3.07 -9.91 24.67
CA HIS A 59 3.52 -10.57 25.90
C HIS A 59 3.19 -9.78 27.18
N ALA A 60 3.16 -8.44 27.10
CA ALA A 60 2.80 -7.62 28.25
C ALA A 60 1.32 -7.79 28.60
N MET A 61 0.43 -7.78 27.60
CA MET A 61 -0.99 -8.01 27.82
C MET A 61 -1.31 -9.46 28.18
N GLU A 62 -0.62 -10.44 27.59
CA GLU A 62 -0.73 -11.86 27.97
C GLU A 62 -0.44 -12.06 29.46
N GLY A 63 0.67 -11.50 29.95
CA GLY A 63 1.03 -11.53 31.37
C GLY A 63 0.01 -10.82 32.26
N ALA A 64 -0.53 -9.68 31.81
CA ALA A 64 -1.48 -8.88 32.58
C ALA A 64 -2.85 -9.57 32.79
N VAL A 65 -3.29 -10.42 31.84
CA VAL A 65 -4.61 -11.06 31.90
C VAL A 65 -4.56 -12.53 32.29
N LYS A 66 -3.37 -13.15 32.33
CA LYS A 66 -3.18 -14.60 32.50
C LYS A 66 -3.95 -15.18 33.67
N PHE A 67 -3.95 -14.48 34.81
CA PHE A 67 -4.51 -14.97 36.07
C PHE A 67 -5.91 -14.40 36.38
N LEU A 68 -6.53 -13.69 35.45
CA LEU A 68 -7.88 -13.14 35.63
C LEU A 68 -8.92 -14.22 35.31
N SER A 69 -9.93 -14.35 36.17
CA SER A 69 -11.12 -15.18 35.89
C SER A 69 -11.98 -14.56 34.80
N ASP A 70 -12.85 -15.36 34.16
CA ASP A 70 -13.81 -14.84 33.17
C ASP A 70 -14.69 -13.73 33.76
N GLU A 71 -15.14 -13.89 35.01
CA GLU A 71 -15.90 -12.87 35.73
C GLU A 71 -15.09 -11.58 35.92
N ALA A 72 -13.80 -11.69 36.30
CA ALA A 72 -12.93 -10.52 36.41
C ALA A 72 -12.75 -9.82 35.07
N LEU A 73 -12.60 -10.57 33.96
CA LEU A 73 -12.52 -9.99 32.61
C LEU A 73 -13.80 -9.25 32.21
N VAL A 74 -14.96 -9.77 32.61
CA VAL A 74 -16.26 -9.11 32.40
C VAL A 74 -16.30 -7.77 33.13
N LYS A 75 -15.92 -7.75 34.41
CA LYS A 75 -15.91 -6.56 35.27
C LYS A 75 -14.89 -5.51 34.79
N VAL A 76 -13.70 -5.93 34.38
CA VAL A 76 -12.66 -5.05 33.77
C VAL A 76 -13.19 -4.39 32.50
N ALA A 77 -13.83 -5.17 31.62
CA ALA A 77 -14.39 -4.66 30.38
C ALA A 77 -15.53 -3.65 30.65
N ALA A 78 -16.40 -3.93 31.63
CA ALA A 78 -17.45 -3.02 32.03
C ALA A 78 -16.90 -1.71 32.63
N TYR A 79 -15.89 -1.80 33.48
CA TYR A 79 -15.25 -0.63 34.08
C TYR A 79 -14.68 0.32 33.01
N TYR A 80 -13.79 -0.17 32.14
CA TYR A 80 -13.17 0.70 31.13
C TYR A 80 -14.18 1.25 30.11
N ALA A 81 -15.22 0.49 29.79
CA ALA A 81 -16.30 0.96 28.92
C ALA A 81 -17.14 2.08 29.56
N SER A 82 -17.21 2.16 30.89
CA SER A 82 -17.93 3.21 31.62
C SER A 82 -17.16 4.53 31.72
N LEU A 83 -15.84 4.52 31.45
CA LEU A 83 -15.01 5.71 31.54
C LEU A 83 -15.25 6.66 30.36
N GLU A 84 -15.03 7.95 30.60
CA GLU A 84 -15.07 8.94 29.53
C GLU A 84 -13.99 8.64 28.47
N PRO A 85 -14.36 8.59 27.17
CA PRO A 85 -13.39 8.38 26.12
C PRO A 85 -12.31 9.47 26.09
N ALA A 86 -11.15 9.12 25.54
CA ALA A 86 -10.08 10.08 25.31
C ALA A 86 -10.59 11.26 24.45
N GLN A 87 -10.13 12.46 24.77
CA GLN A 87 -10.31 13.62 23.90
C GLN A 87 -9.47 13.43 22.63
N PRO A 88 -9.91 14.00 21.48
CA PRO A 88 -9.07 14.07 20.30
C PRO A 88 -7.70 14.61 20.63
N LEU A 89 -6.66 14.13 19.95
CA LEU A 89 -5.35 14.78 20.02
C LEU A 89 -5.53 16.26 19.66
N ALA A 90 -5.26 17.14 20.64
CA ALA A 90 -5.41 18.57 20.46
C ALA A 90 -4.52 19.05 19.31
N THR A 91 -5.07 19.86 18.42
CA THR A 91 -4.30 20.61 17.41
C THR A 91 -3.55 21.74 18.11
N GLY A 92 -2.56 21.41 18.93
CA GLY A 92 -1.69 22.43 19.52
C GLY A 92 -0.84 23.05 18.41
N GLY A 93 -1.35 24.07 17.72
CA GLY A 93 -0.66 24.82 16.65
C GLY A 93 -0.19 24.02 15.43
N ALA A 94 -0.25 22.69 15.48
CA ALA A 94 0.17 21.81 14.42
C ALA A 94 -0.84 21.90 13.29
N LYS A 95 -0.44 22.58 12.20
CA LYS A 95 -1.08 22.49 10.89
C LYS A 95 -1.52 21.04 10.68
N ALA A 96 -2.78 20.84 10.27
CA ALA A 96 -3.23 19.54 9.82
C ALA A 96 -2.14 18.95 8.93
N ALA A 97 -1.64 17.75 9.26
CA ALA A 97 -0.65 17.08 8.43
C ALA A 97 -1.09 17.23 6.97
N PRO A 98 -0.25 17.85 6.10
CA PRO A 98 -0.67 18.23 4.77
C PRO A 98 -1.29 17.00 4.10
N ALA A 99 -2.44 17.21 3.46
CA ALA A 99 -3.10 16.13 2.73
C ALA A 99 -2.05 15.49 1.82
N ARG A 100 -1.89 14.16 1.92
CA ARG A 100 -0.97 13.42 1.05
C ARG A 100 -1.26 13.83 -0.39
N PRO A 101 -0.27 14.37 -1.14
CA PRO A 101 -0.50 14.72 -2.53
C PRO A 101 -0.89 13.44 -3.28
N ASP A 102 -1.92 13.51 -4.12
CA ASP A 102 -2.36 12.39 -4.96
C ASP A 102 -1.13 11.82 -5.69
N PRO A 103 -0.74 10.55 -5.47
CA PRO A 103 0.45 9.95 -6.07
C PRO A 103 0.47 10.09 -7.59
N VAL A 104 -0.69 10.08 -8.25
CA VAL A 104 -0.82 10.26 -9.70
C VAL A 104 -0.52 11.71 -10.09
N ALA A 105 -1.03 12.67 -9.32
CA ALA A 105 -0.75 14.09 -9.56
C ALA A 105 0.72 14.44 -9.27
N ALA A 106 1.29 13.90 -8.19
CA ALA A 106 2.71 14.01 -7.88
C ALA A 106 3.57 13.40 -8.98
N GLY A 107 3.17 12.23 -9.51
CA GLY A 107 3.82 11.59 -10.64
C GLY A 107 3.79 12.45 -11.88
N LYS A 108 2.62 12.98 -12.25
CA LYS A 108 2.48 13.93 -13.37
C LYS A 108 3.42 15.12 -13.23
N ALA A 109 3.50 15.74 -12.04
CA ALA A 109 4.40 16.86 -11.80
C ALA A 109 5.88 16.44 -11.92
N ALA A 110 6.25 15.28 -11.39
CA ALA A 110 7.61 14.74 -11.46
C ALA A 110 8.02 14.29 -12.88
N THR A 111 7.06 14.11 -13.80
CA THR A 111 7.35 13.88 -15.23
C THR A 111 7.66 15.15 -16.02
N ALA A 112 7.73 16.32 -15.37
CA ALA A 112 8.12 17.57 -16.02
C ALA A 112 9.49 17.40 -16.71
N GLY A 113 9.50 17.52 -18.05
CA GLY A 113 10.68 17.32 -18.89
C GLY A 113 10.79 15.94 -19.55
N CYS A 114 10.14 14.89 -19.03
CA CYS A 114 10.19 13.56 -19.64
C CYS A 114 9.53 13.54 -21.04
N ALA A 115 8.43 14.26 -21.20
CA ALA A 115 7.67 14.33 -22.45
C ALA A 115 8.48 14.94 -23.61
N GLY A 116 9.53 15.72 -23.35
CA GLY A 116 10.39 16.29 -24.38
C GLY A 116 11.13 15.24 -25.20
N CYS A 117 11.43 14.07 -24.62
CA CYS A 117 12.08 12.96 -25.31
C CYS A 117 11.16 11.76 -25.51
N HIS A 118 10.34 11.43 -24.51
CA HIS A 118 9.47 10.25 -24.51
C HIS A 118 8.07 10.50 -25.09
N GLY A 119 7.81 11.73 -25.54
CA GLY A 119 6.54 12.16 -26.11
C GLY A 119 5.47 12.45 -25.06
N GLU A 120 4.44 13.17 -25.50
CA GLU A 120 3.29 13.50 -24.66
C GLU A 120 2.56 12.23 -24.19
N GLY A 121 2.20 12.19 -22.91
CA GLY A 121 1.62 11.01 -22.29
C GLY A 121 2.57 9.81 -22.19
N GLY A 122 3.83 9.92 -22.63
CA GLY A 122 4.80 8.82 -22.64
C GLY A 122 4.72 7.92 -23.88
N ILE A 123 4.07 8.39 -24.95
CA ILE A 123 4.01 7.70 -26.24
C ILE A 123 5.09 8.32 -27.14
N SER A 124 6.13 7.54 -27.44
CA SER A 124 7.27 8.06 -28.19
C SER A 124 6.89 8.46 -29.61
N LYS A 125 7.41 9.61 -30.05
CA LYS A 125 7.37 10.09 -31.44
C LYS A 125 8.77 10.25 -32.02
N THR A 126 9.79 9.88 -31.25
CA THR A 126 11.20 10.11 -31.60
C THR A 126 11.87 8.74 -31.77
N PRO A 127 12.37 8.42 -32.98
CA PRO A 127 13.05 7.14 -33.21
C PRO A 127 14.21 6.95 -32.21
N GLY A 128 14.28 5.76 -31.60
CA GLY A 128 15.27 5.41 -30.59
C GLY A 128 14.88 5.77 -29.16
N MET A 129 13.80 6.54 -28.97
CA MET A 129 13.26 6.87 -27.65
C MET A 129 12.17 5.88 -27.26
N PRO A 130 12.22 5.29 -26.05
CA PRO A 130 11.18 4.36 -25.63
C PRO A 130 9.89 5.07 -25.23
N SER A 131 8.77 4.44 -25.54
CA SER A 131 7.50 4.70 -24.87
C SER A 131 7.58 4.23 -23.41
N LEU A 132 7.04 5.06 -22.52
CA LEU A 132 6.99 4.82 -21.06
C LEU A 132 5.64 4.24 -20.62
N VAL A 133 4.61 4.34 -21.46
CA VAL A 133 3.27 3.79 -21.22
C VAL A 133 3.23 2.27 -21.43
N GLY A 134 2.28 1.61 -20.77
CA GLY A 134 2.09 0.15 -20.90
C GLY A 134 3.10 -0.68 -20.10
N LEU A 135 4.03 -0.04 -19.39
CA LEU A 135 4.97 -0.69 -18.48
C LEU A 135 4.35 -0.86 -17.09
N ASP A 136 4.59 -2.02 -16.47
CA ASP A 136 4.24 -2.24 -15.07
C ASP A 136 5.08 -1.33 -14.16
N PRO A 137 4.50 -0.73 -13.10
CA PRO A 137 5.23 0.15 -12.19
C PRO A 137 6.46 -0.51 -11.56
N LYS A 138 6.41 -1.82 -11.28
CA LYS A 138 7.53 -2.58 -10.71
C LYS A 138 8.68 -2.65 -11.71
N TYR A 139 8.39 -2.96 -12.97
CA TYR A 139 9.40 -2.96 -14.03
C TYR A 139 9.97 -1.55 -14.24
N PHE A 140 9.12 -0.53 -14.29
CA PHE A 140 9.55 0.85 -14.49
C PHE A 140 10.55 1.28 -13.40
N ALA A 141 10.21 1.05 -12.13
CA ALA A 141 11.10 1.37 -11.01
C ALA A 141 12.41 0.59 -11.07
N ALA A 142 12.37 -0.70 -11.42
CA ALA A 142 13.57 -1.52 -11.60
C ALA A 142 14.45 -0.99 -12.75
N ALA A 143 13.86 -0.56 -13.86
CA ALA A 143 14.58 -0.01 -15.00
C ALA A 143 15.30 1.31 -14.65
N ILE A 144 14.62 2.22 -13.92
CA ILE A 144 15.23 3.47 -13.42
C ILE A 144 16.40 3.17 -12.49
N ASN A 145 16.24 2.22 -11.57
CA ASN A 145 17.31 1.82 -10.66
C ASN A 145 18.48 1.15 -11.39
N ALA A 146 18.23 0.40 -12.47
CA ALA A 146 19.28 -0.17 -13.30
C ALA A 146 20.12 0.90 -14.02
N TYR A 147 19.51 2.01 -14.43
CA TYR A 147 20.24 3.16 -14.96
C TYR A 147 21.10 3.85 -13.88
N ARG A 148 20.54 4.05 -12.67
CA ARG A 148 21.27 4.64 -11.54
C ARG A 148 22.50 3.82 -11.15
N SER A 149 22.34 2.50 -11.04
CA SER A 149 23.40 1.57 -10.66
C SER A 149 24.43 1.32 -11.78
N GLY A 150 24.12 1.69 -13.02
CA GLY A 150 24.95 1.39 -14.19
C GLY A 150 24.82 -0.05 -14.69
N GLN A 151 23.89 -0.86 -14.15
CA GLN A 151 23.49 -2.14 -14.75
C GLN A 151 22.91 -1.95 -16.15
N ARG A 152 22.35 -0.77 -16.41
CA ARG A 152 21.91 -0.33 -17.73
C ARG A 152 22.65 0.97 -18.08
N LYS A 153 23.67 0.88 -18.93
CA LYS A 153 24.51 2.03 -19.29
C LYS A 153 23.75 2.97 -20.23
N HIS A 154 23.56 4.22 -19.82
CA HIS A 154 23.08 5.31 -20.68
C HIS A 154 23.25 6.66 -19.97
N ASP A 155 24.18 7.49 -20.44
CA ASP A 155 24.61 8.69 -19.69
C ASP A 155 23.50 9.74 -19.54
N ILE A 156 22.73 9.97 -20.61
CA ILE A 156 21.60 10.93 -20.58
C ILE A 156 20.56 10.50 -19.53
N MET A 157 20.08 9.25 -19.59
CA MET A 157 19.12 8.74 -18.60
C MET A 157 19.67 8.76 -17.19
N LYS A 158 20.93 8.37 -16.98
CA LYS A 158 21.57 8.41 -15.66
C LYS A 158 21.61 9.83 -15.09
N SER A 159 21.93 10.83 -15.91
CA SER A 159 21.96 12.23 -15.50
C SER A 159 20.56 12.76 -15.20
N LEU A 160 19.57 12.50 -16.07
CA LEU A 160 18.20 13.02 -15.91
C LEU A 160 17.49 12.49 -14.67
N ILE A 161 17.74 11.24 -14.29
CA ILE A 161 17.06 10.58 -13.16
C ILE A 161 17.80 10.72 -11.83
N ALA A 162 18.96 11.37 -11.81
CA ALA A 162 19.83 11.49 -10.64
C ALA A 162 19.17 12.28 -9.51
N ALA A 163 18.35 13.29 -9.85
CA ALA A 163 17.65 14.13 -8.89
C ALA A 163 16.31 13.55 -8.40
N LEU A 164 15.82 12.46 -9.00
CA LEU A 164 14.55 11.86 -8.61
C LEU A 164 14.69 11.16 -7.25
N SER A 165 13.75 11.34 -6.34
CA SER A 165 13.66 10.49 -5.14
C SER A 165 13.03 9.14 -5.48
N ASP A 166 13.15 8.15 -4.59
CA ASP A 166 12.44 6.86 -4.78
C ASP A 166 10.92 7.02 -4.77
N ALA A 167 10.42 8.05 -4.06
CA ALA A 167 9.00 8.40 -4.11
C ALA A 167 8.61 8.93 -5.49
N ASP A 168 9.45 9.79 -6.10
CA ASP A 168 9.19 10.30 -7.45
C ASP A 168 9.17 9.17 -8.48
N VAL A 169 10.12 8.23 -8.40
CA VAL A 169 10.16 7.07 -9.31
C VAL A 169 8.87 6.25 -9.21
N LYS A 170 8.38 5.97 -7.99
CA LYS A 170 7.12 5.25 -7.78
C LYS A 170 5.92 6.02 -8.32
N ASN A 171 5.88 7.33 -8.09
CA ASN A 171 4.78 8.18 -8.54
C ASN A 171 4.76 8.33 -10.08
N ILE A 172 5.92 8.51 -10.71
CA ILE A 172 6.07 8.55 -12.17
C ILE A 172 5.64 7.21 -12.79
N ALA A 173 6.11 6.10 -12.21
CA ALA A 173 5.76 4.76 -12.66
C ALA A 173 4.24 4.54 -12.63
N LEU A 174 3.58 4.93 -11.54
CA LEU A 174 2.13 4.87 -11.41
C LEU A 174 1.43 5.78 -12.43
N TYR A 175 1.92 7.01 -12.62
CA TYR A 175 1.35 7.96 -13.57
C TYR A 175 1.33 7.39 -14.99
N TYR A 176 2.46 6.84 -15.47
CA TYR A 176 2.55 6.26 -16.82
C TYR A 176 1.78 4.94 -16.97
N ALA A 177 1.72 4.12 -15.92
CA ALA A 177 0.94 2.89 -15.92
C ALA A 177 -0.57 3.14 -16.06
N LEU A 178 -1.05 4.29 -15.58
CA LEU A 178 -2.46 4.71 -15.67
C LEU A 178 -2.78 5.48 -16.97
N GLN A 179 -1.80 5.80 -17.81
CA GLN A 179 -2.08 6.41 -19.11
C GLN A 179 -2.66 5.38 -20.09
N LYS A 180 -3.48 5.84 -21.03
CA LYS A 180 -3.94 5.00 -22.14
C LYS A 180 -2.75 4.71 -23.06
N PRO A 181 -2.27 3.46 -23.16
CA PRO A 181 -1.13 3.18 -24.00
C PRO A 181 -1.53 3.22 -25.48
N ALA A 182 -0.56 3.59 -26.31
CA ALA A 182 -0.66 3.53 -27.76
C ALA A 182 0.71 3.17 -28.33
N ARG A 183 0.71 2.70 -29.58
CA ARG A 183 1.95 2.39 -30.30
C ARG A 183 2.82 3.64 -30.45
N ALA A 184 4.13 3.47 -30.36
CA ALA A 184 5.10 4.49 -30.75
C ALA A 184 4.80 4.98 -32.17
N GLN A 185 4.89 6.29 -32.38
CA GLN A 185 4.60 6.95 -33.65
C GLN A 185 5.90 7.14 -34.44
N THR A 186 6.62 6.05 -34.65
CA THR A 186 7.94 6.03 -35.29
C THR A 186 8.02 4.96 -36.38
N PRO A 187 8.92 5.10 -37.38
CA PRO A 187 9.10 4.08 -38.39
C PRO A 187 9.61 2.76 -37.79
N ALA A 188 9.04 1.65 -38.26
CA ALA A 188 9.39 0.31 -37.82
C ALA A 188 9.87 -0.54 -39.01
N PRO A 189 11.08 -0.30 -39.54
CA PRO A 189 11.59 -1.03 -40.69
C PRO A 189 11.94 -2.48 -40.31
N GLY A 190 11.41 -3.45 -41.06
CA GLY A 190 11.64 -4.87 -40.86
C GLY A 190 10.49 -5.72 -41.40
N ASP A 191 10.71 -7.02 -41.54
CA ASP A 191 9.68 -7.97 -41.95
C ASP A 191 8.88 -8.42 -40.72
N GLN A 192 7.64 -7.94 -40.58
CA GLN A 192 6.76 -8.30 -39.46
C GLN A 192 6.38 -9.78 -39.45
N ALA A 193 6.30 -10.44 -40.61
CA ALA A 193 5.96 -11.86 -40.69
C ALA A 193 7.14 -12.72 -40.21
N ALA A 194 8.36 -12.40 -40.64
CA ALA A 194 9.57 -13.02 -40.10
C ALA A 194 9.74 -12.75 -38.60
N GLY A 195 9.45 -11.52 -38.16
CA GLY A 195 9.47 -11.11 -36.76
C GLY A 195 8.50 -11.88 -35.89
N LYS A 196 7.27 -12.12 -36.37
CA LYS A 196 6.27 -12.94 -35.69
C LYS A 196 6.77 -14.37 -35.45
N THR A 197 7.39 -14.98 -36.45
CA THR A 197 7.96 -16.33 -36.33
C THR A 197 9.08 -16.36 -35.30
N ALA A 198 9.98 -15.38 -35.31
CA ALA A 198 11.06 -15.27 -34.33
C ALA A 198 10.55 -14.97 -32.91
N ALA A 199 9.42 -14.27 -32.77
CA ALA A 199 8.84 -13.86 -31.49
C ALA A 199 8.33 -15.03 -30.64
N ALA A 200 8.18 -16.24 -31.20
CA ALA A 200 7.72 -17.42 -30.48
C ALA A 200 8.58 -17.72 -29.24
N ALA A 201 9.90 -17.51 -29.31
CA ALA A 201 10.82 -17.70 -28.18
C ALA A 201 10.65 -16.66 -27.06
N CYS A 202 10.02 -15.52 -27.35
CA CYS A 202 9.83 -14.42 -26.39
C CYS A 202 8.48 -14.51 -25.67
N ALA A 203 7.49 -15.14 -26.29
CA ALA A 203 6.09 -15.15 -25.86
C ALA A 203 5.90 -15.72 -24.44
N GLY A 204 6.69 -16.73 -24.06
CA GLY A 204 6.61 -17.35 -22.72
C GLY A 204 6.87 -16.37 -21.56
N CYS A 205 7.61 -15.28 -21.79
CA CYS A 205 7.89 -14.27 -20.77
C CYS A 205 7.16 -12.93 -21.01
N HIS A 206 7.01 -12.54 -22.27
CA HIS A 206 6.48 -11.23 -22.66
C HIS A 206 5.02 -11.26 -23.15
N GLY A 207 4.41 -12.46 -23.23
CA GLY A 207 3.09 -12.68 -23.80
C GLY A 207 3.11 -12.79 -25.32
N ASP A 208 2.13 -13.49 -25.90
CA ASP A 208 2.08 -13.81 -27.34
C ASP A 208 2.07 -12.57 -28.24
N GLN A 209 1.44 -11.50 -27.75
CA GLN A 209 1.37 -10.20 -28.43
C GLN A 209 2.34 -9.17 -27.84
N GLY A 210 3.28 -9.59 -26.98
CA GLY A 210 4.18 -8.68 -26.26
C GLY A 210 3.50 -7.89 -25.15
N VAL A 211 2.35 -8.35 -24.65
CA VAL A 211 1.67 -7.78 -23.48
C VAL A 211 1.95 -8.72 -22.30
N SER A 212 2.86 -8.31 -21.40
CA SER A 212 3.25 -9.19 -20.29
C SER A 212 2.24 -9.13 -19.15
N GLY A 213 1.87 -10.30 -18.63
CA GLY A 213 1.11 -10.42 -17.39
C GLY A 213 1.97 -10.43 -16.13
N ASN A 214 3.31 -10.47 -16.26
CA ASN A 214 4.24 -10.54 -15.13
C ASN A 214 4.87 -9.16 -14.87
N PRO A 215 4.67 -8.56 -13.68
CA PRO A 215 5.26 -7.26 -13.31
C PRO A 215 6.79 -7.16 -13.42
N ALA A 216 7.52 -8.28 -13.43
CA ALA A 216 8.97 -8.30 -13.61
C ALA A 216 9.40 -8.23 -15.09
N ASN A 217 8.54 -8.63 -16.01
CA ASN A 217 8.82 -8.66 -17.44
C ASN A 217 8.13 -7.47 -18.12
N PRO A 218 8.84 -6.68 -18.94
CA PRO A 218 8.20 -5.58 -19.64
C PRO A 218 7.26 -6.07 -20.72
N SER A 219 6.19 -5.32 -20.95
CA SER A 219 5.46 -5.35 -22.21
C SER A 219 6.36 -4.79 -23.33
N LEU A 220 6.35 -5.48 -24.47
CA LEU A 220 7.08 -5.15 -25.69
C LEU A 220 6.18 -4.50 -26.75
N ALA A 221 4.87 -4.75 -26.67
CA ALA A 221 3.89 -4.29 -27.63
C ALA A 221 3.92 -2.76 -27.79
N GLY A 222 3.92 -2.28 -29.02
CA GLY A 222 3.86 -0.86 -29.35
C GLY A 222 5.10 -0.05 -28.97
N GLN A 223 6.21 -0.71 -28.60
CA GLN A 223 7.46 -0.03 -28.28
C GLN A 223 8.15 0.49 -29.56
N ASP A 224 8.95 1.55 -29.43
CA ASP A 224 9.76 2.07 -30.54
C ASP A 224 10.72 0.99 -31.07
N ALA A 225 10.72 0.79 -32.39
CA ALA A 225 11.47 -0.27 -33.04
C ALA A 225 13.00 -0.07 -32.92
N GLN A 226 13.48 1.16 -33.01
CA GLN A 226 14.91 1.44 -32.91
C GLN A 226 15.43 1.25 -31.49
N TYR A 227 14.67 1.68 -30.49
CA TYR A 227 14.93 1.42 -29.08
C TYR A 227 14.92 -0.08 -28.80
N PHE A 228 13.92 -0.82 -29.31
CA PHE A 228 13.82 -2.26 -29.13
C PHE A 228 15.07 -2.96 -29.69
N ALA A 229 15.47 -2.62 -30.92
CA ALA A 229 16.67 -3.16 -31.54
C ALA A 229 17.94 -2.82 -30.74
N SER A 230 18.05 -1.57 -30.28
CA SER A 230 19.18 -1.11 -29.45
C SER A 230 19.22 -1.83 -28.11
N ALA A 231 18.08 -2.09 -27.49
CA ALA A 231 17.99 -2.84 -26.24
C ALA A 231 18.47 -4.30 -26.41
N LEU A 232 18.09 -4.99 -27.50
CA LEU A 232 18.56 -6.34 -27.78
C LEU A 232 20.08 -6.37 -28.04
N ARG A 233 20.61 -5.39 -28.79
CA ARG A 233 22.07 -5.26 -28.97
C ARG A 233 22.79 -5.00 -27.64
N ALA A 234 22.21 -4.15 -26.79
CA ALA A 234 22.78 -3.84 -25.47
C ALA A 234 22.80 -5.05 -24.52
N TYR A 235 21.81 -5.95 -24.61
CA TYR A 235 21.87 -7.22 -23.90
C TYR A 235 22.97 -8.14 -24.46
N LYS A 236 23.12 -8.19 -25.78
CA LYS A 236 24.12 -9.01 -26.47
C LYS A 236 25.56 -8.58 -26.16
N ASP A 237 25.83 -7.27 -26.11
CA ASP A 237 27.16 -6.72 -25.81
C ASP A 237 27.45 -6.52 -24.31
N GLY A 238 26.43 -6.70 -23.45
CA GLY A 238 26.54 -6.59 -22.00
C GLY A 238 26.49 -5.16 -21.44
N SER A 239 26.24 -4.14 -22.27
CA SER A 239 25.96 -2.77 -21.83
C SER A 239 24.64 -2.65 -21.06
N ARG A 240 23.74 -3.62 -21.26
CA ARG A 240 22.55 -3.87 -20.43
C ARG A 240 22.65 -5.26 -19.82
N LYS A 241 22.79 -5.33 -18.51
CA LYS A 241 23.00 -6.59 -17.78
C LYS A 241 21.68 -7.29 -17.48
N ASP A 242 21.53 -8.51 -17.98
CA ASP A 242 20.51 -9.50 -17.61
C ASP A 242 20.90 -10.83 -18.28
N GLU A 243 21.23 -11.86 -17.50
CA GLU A 243 21.78 -13.10 -18.07
C GLU A 243 20.77 -13.88 -18.93
N THR A 244 19.48 -13.83 -18.56
CA THR A 244 18.42 -14.47 -19.34
C THR A 244 18.26 -13.81 -20.70
N MET A 245 18.14 -12.48 -20.74
CA MET A 245 18.01 -11.74 -21.99
C MET A 245 19.29 -11.74 -22.81
N LYS A 246 20.47 -11.78 -22.17
CA LYS A 246 21.75 -11.94 -22.88
C LYS A 246 21.82 -13.28 -23.61
N GLY A 247 21.43 -14.38 -22.94
CA GLY A 247 21.38 -15.71 -23.56
C GLY A 247 20.43 -15.74 -24.77
N LEU A 248 19.24 -15.14 -24.63
CA LEU A 248 18.27 -15.04 -25.73
C LEU A 248 18.76 -14.15 -26.88
N ALA A 249 19.40 -13.01 -26.56
CA ALA A 249 19.90 -12.07 -27.58
C ALA A 249 21.14 -12.58 -28.31
N ALA A 250 21.94 -13.45 -27.69
CA ALA A 250 23.18 -13.98 -28.28
C ALA A 250 22.92 -14.73 -29.60
N ALA A 251 21.81 -15.46 -29.70
CA ALA A 251 21.43 -16.24 -30.88
C ALA A 251 20.85 -15.38 -32.03
N LEU A 252 20.53 -14.11 -31.79
CA LEU A 252 19.90 -13.24 -32.78
C LEU A 252 20.95 -12.55 -33.66
N ASN A 253 20.70 -12.52 -34.97
CA ASN A 253 21.44 -11.68 -35.91
C ASN A 253 20.72 -10.34 -36.13
N ASP A 254 21.39 -9.37 -36.79
CA ASP A 254 20.83 -8.03 -36.98
C ASP A 254 19.53 -8.00 -37.78
N ARG A 255 19.33 -8.94 -38.71
CA ARG A 255 18.07 -9.05 -39.46
C ARG A 255 16.94 -9.48 -38.54
N ALA A 256 17.12 -10.55 -37.77
CA ALA A 256 16.13 -11.02 -36.80
C ALA A 256 15.80 -9.96 -35.74
N ILE A 257 16.78 -9.20 -35.27
CA ILE A 257 16.56 -8.08 -34.34
C ILE A 257 15.64 -7.01 -34.96
N ARG A 258 15.87 -6.63 -36.22
CA ARG A 258 15.02 -5.65 -36.93
C ARG A 258 13.60 -6.19 -37.17
N ASP A 259 13.48 -7.45 -37.57
CA ASP A 259 12.20 -8.09 -37.84
C ASP A 259 11.37 -8.22 -36.55
N LEU A 260 11.97 -8.62 -35.43
CA LEU A 260 11.35 -8.62 -34.10
C LEU A 260 10.91 -7.21 -33.68
N ALA A 261 11.76 -6.21 -33.88
CA ALA A 261 11.44 -4.82 -33.57
C ALA A 261 10.22 -4.33 -34.37
N ALA A 262 10.17 -4.64 -35.67
CA ALA A 262 9.04 -4.31 -36.53
C ALA A 262 7.74 -5.01 -36.09
N TYR A 263 7.83 -6.30 -35.75
CA TYR A 263 6.69 -7.06 -35.25
C TYR A 263 6.11 -6.48 -33.96
N TYR A 264 6.94 -6.25 -32.93
CA TYR A 264 6.47 -5.75 -31.63
C TYR A 264 6.00 -4.29 -31.67
N ALA A 265 6.65 -3.44 -32.47
CA ALA A 265 6.19 -2.06 -32.68
C ALA A 265 4.79 -1.99 -33.30
N ALA A 266 4.41 -2.98 -34.12
CA ALA A 266 3.09 -3.06 -34.74
C ALA A 266 1.99 -3.54 -33.78
N GLN A 267 2.35 -4.25 -32.69
CA GLN A 267 1.39 -4.79 -31.73
C GLN A 267 0.68 -3.71 -30.93
N GLN A 268 -0.55 -4.00 -30.51
CA GLN A 268 -1.33 -3.08 -29.70
C GLN A 268 -0.95 -3.21 -28.22
N PRO A 269 -0.41 -2.15 -27.59
CA PRO A 269 -0.13 -2.19 -26.17
C PRO A 269 -1.43 -2.18 -25.36
N GLN A 270 -1.39 -2.80 -24.18
CA GLN A 270 -2.50 -2.81 -23.23
C GLN A 270 -2.06 -2.20 -21.89
N PRO A 271 -2.99 -1.58 -21.15
CA PRO A 271 -2.67 -1.05 -19.84
C PRO A 271 -2.30 -2.19 -18.89
N PRO A 272 -1.27 -2.01 -18.04
CA PRO A 272 -0.99 -2.96 -16.98
C PRO A 272 -2.16 -3.00 -15.98
N LYS A 273 -2.29 -4.09 -15.25
CA LYS A 273 -3.33 -4.25 -14.22
C LYS A 273 -2.95 -3.50 -12.95
N VAL A 274 -3.04 -2.17 -13.01
CA VAL A 274 -2.71 -1.27 -11.91
C VAL A 274 -3.93 -0.45 -11.54
N GLU A 275 -4.29 -0.47 -10.26
CA GLU A 275 -5.38 0.35 -9.73
C GLU A 275 -4.85 1.70 -9.23
N LYS A 276 -5.68 2.74 -9.38
CA LYS A 276 -5.39 4.04 -8.77
C LYS A 276 -5.43 3.89 -7.24
N PRO A 277 -4.40 4.31 -6.50
CA PRO A 277 -4.44 4.33 -5.04
C PRO A 277 -5.60 5.19 -4.55
N LEU A 278 -6.29 4.71 -3.52
CA LEU A 278 -7.38 5.45 -2.90
C LEU A 278 -6.84 6.63 -2.09
N THR A 279 -7.63 7.69 -2.05
CA THR A 279 -7.44 8.81 -1.14
C THR A 279 -7.72 8.38 0.30
N THR A 280 -7.21 9.14 1.26
CA THR A 280 -7.53 8.91 2.68
C THR A 280 -9.04 8.97 2.92
N ALA A 281 -9.77 9.85 2.24
CA ALA A 281 -11.23 9.96 2.37
C ALA A 281 -11.96 8.70 1.89
N GLU A 282 -11.56 8.13 0.76
CA GLU A 282 -12.11 6.87 0.24
C GLU A 282 -11.80 5.69 1.17
N TRP A 283 -10.59 5.64 1.73
CA TRP A 283 -10.25 4.65 2.75
C TRP A 283 -11.09 4.81 4.02
N VAL A 284 -11.28 6.04 4.51
CA VAL A 284 -12.15 6.33 5.65
C VAL A 284 -13.58 5.83 5.38
N GLN A 285 -14.14 6.11 4.20
CA GLN A 285 -15.47 5.60 3.83
C GLN A 285 -15.55 4.07 3.87
N ARG A 286 -14.48 3.35 3.51
CA ARG A 286 -14.44 1.88 3.60
C ARG A 286 -14.35 1.41 5.05
N CYS A 287 -13.47 2.00 5.84
CA CYS A 287 -13.30 1.67 7.26
C CYS A 287 -14.56 1.97 8.08
N ASP A 288 -15.21 3.11 7.85
CA ASP A 288 -16.40 3.56 8.57
C ASP A 288 -17.61 2.62 8.36
N ARG A 289 -17.64 1.80 7.31
CA ARG A 289 -18.68 0.77 7.10
C ARG A 289 -18.77 -0.21 8.26
N CYS A 290 -17.64 -0.50 8.90
CA CYS A 290 -17.59 -1.36 10.08
C CYS A 290 -17.31 -0.53 11.35
N HIS A 291 -16.33 0.36 11.26
CA HIS A 291 -15.85 1.18 12.39
C HIS A 291 -16.72 2.41 12.68
N GLY A 292 -17.84 2.58 11.97
CA GLY A 292 -18.82 3.65 12.18
C GLY A 292 -18.30 5.01 11.75
N VAL A 293 -19.21 5.97 11.61
CA VAL A 293 -18.87 7.33 11.18
C VAL A 293 -17.79 7.93 12.08
N ASN A 294 -16.68 8.36 11.47
CA ASN A 294 -15.51 8.89 12.16
C ASN A 294 -14.88 7.92 13.17
N GLY A 295 -15.01 6.61 12.95
CA GLY A 295 -14.47 5.59 13.85
C GLY A 295 -15.28 5.39 15.13
N ASN A 296 -16.53 5.87 15.19
CA ASN A 296 -17.46 5.66 16.30
C ASN A 296 -18.49 4.58 15.96
N SER A 297 -18.07 3.32 15.89
CA SER A 297 -18.98 2.22 15.57
C SER A 297 -20.06 2.09 16.65
N THR A 298 -21.21 1.55 16.25
CA THR A 298 -22.33 1.19 17.14
C THR A 298 -22.41 -0.31 17.41
N ASP A 299 -21.73 -1.16 16.63
CA ASP A 299 -21.64 -2.62 16.84
C ASP A 299 -20.81 -3.02 18.07
N PRO A 300 -21.38 -3.65 19.11
CA PRO A 300 -20.66 -3.99 20.35
C PRO A 300 -19.36 -4.81 20.17
N ARG A 301 -19.17 -5.52 19.05
CA ARG A 301 -17.96 -6.32 18.78
C ARG A 301 -16.90 -5.59 17.95
N THR A 302 -17.25 -4.46 17.33
CA THR A 302 -16.35 -3.72 16.45
C THR A 302 -15.75 -2.51 17.17
N PRO A 303 -14.41 -2.40 17.29
CA PRO A 303 -13.81 -1.36 18.11
C PRO A 303 -14.06 0.04 17.57
N ALA A 304 -14.24 0.99 18.48
CA ALA A 304 -14.09 2.41 18.16
C ALA A 304 -12.61 2.74 17.87
N LEU A 305 -12.38 3.51 16.82
CA LEU A 305 -11.06 4.01 16.39
C LEU A 305 -10.85 5.47 16.78
N ALA A 306 -11.94 6.22 17.00
CA ALA A 306 -11.89 7.64 17.33
C ALA A 306 -11.06 7.90 18.59
N ALA A 307 -10.28 8.98 18.58
CA ALA A 307 -9.36 9.40 19.65
C ALA A 307 -8.36 8.33 20.10
N GLN A 308 -8.12 7.30 19.27
CA GLN A 308 -7.09 6.31 19.55
C GLN A 308 -5.70 6.85 19.20
N ARG A 309 -4.66 6.35 19.86
CA ARG A 309 -3.26 6.76 19.64
C ARG A 309 -2.80 6.40 18.22
N VAL A 310 -2.14 7.35 17.54
CA VAL A 310 -1.60 7.15 16.18
C VAL A 310 -0.70 5.92 16.15
N GLU A 311 0.23 5.81 17.08
CA GLU A 311 1.22 4.73 17.10
C GLU A 311 0.57 3.37 17.36
N TYR A 312 -0.51 3.33 18.14
CA TYR A 312 -1.27 2.10 18.36
C TYR A 312 -2.01 1.67 17.09
N LEU A 313 -2.66 2.61 16.39
CA LEU A 313 -3.36 2.32 15.14
C LEU A 313 -2.40 1.84 14.05
N VAL A 314 -1.24 2.51 13.90
CA VAL A 314 -0.17 2.09 12.99
C VAL A 314 0.33 0.69 13.33
N LYS A 315 0.70 0.44 14.60
CA LYS A 315 1.14 -0.89 15.07
C LYS A 315 0.07 -1.95 14.76
N GLY A 316 -1.20 -1.64 15.00
CA GLY A 316 -2.32 -2.54 14.76
C GLY A 316 -2.49 -2.89 13.28
N LEU A 317 -2.54 -1.90 12.39
CA LEU A 317 -2.68 -2.10 10.94
C LEU A 317 -1.50 -2.90 10.37
N ARG A 318 -0.26 -2.57 10.76
CA ARG A 318 0.93 -3.33 10.34
C ARG A 318 0.92 -4.77 10.86
N ALA A 319 0.47 -4.99 12.09
CA ALA A 319 0.36 -6.34 12.63
C ALA A 319 -0.69 -7.19 11.89
N TYR A 320 -1.74 -6.58 11.36
CA TYR A 320 -2.70 -7.27 10.47
C TYR A 320 -2.08 -7.59 9.11
N GLN A 321 -1.32 -6.67 8.52
CA GLN A 321 -0.61 -6.88 7.25
C GLN A 321 0.38 -8.04 7.31
N THR A 322 1.13 -8.17 8.41
CA THR A 322 2.13 -9.23 8.60
C THR A 322 1.54 -10.54 9.15
N GLY A 323 0.26 -10.55 9.50
CA GLY A 323 -0.38 -11.69 10.17
C GLY A 323 0.03 -11.88 11.64
N ALA A 324 0.87 -10.99 12.20
CA ALA A 324 1.21 -11.00 13.62
C ALA A 324 -0.03 -10.82 14.52
N ARG A 325 -1.05 -10.14 14.01
CA ARG A 325 -2.38 -10.05 14.63
C ARG A 325 -3.40 -10.74 13.71
N LYS A 326 -4.01 -11.82 14.19
CA LYS A 326 -4.95 -12.64 13.39
C LYS A 326 -6.36 -12.06 13.43
N ASP A 327 -6.88 -11.70 12.27
CA ASP A 327 -8.29 -11.36 12.01
C ASP A 327 -8.48 -11.32 10.49
N SER A 328 -9.35 -12.16 9.93
CA SER A 328 -9.48 -12.30 8.46
C SER A 328 -9.99 -11.02 7.80
N VAL A 329 -10.93 -10.33 8.44
CA VAL A 329 -11.53 -9.10 7.91
C VAL A 329 -10.50 -7.97 7.92
N MET A 330 -9.83 -7.76 9.05
CA MET A 330 -8.82 -6.70 9.15
C MET A 330 -7.55 -7.02 8.36
N ALA A 331 -7.18 -8.29 8.20
CA ALA A 331 -6.10 -8.68 7.29
C ALA A 331 -6.45 -8.27 5.85
N ALA A 332 -7.63 -8.64 5.34
CA ALA A 332 -8.07 -8.27 4.00
C ALA A 332 -8.15 -6.75 3.79
N MET A 333 -8.59 -6.00 4.80
CA MET A 333 -8.65 -4.54 4.73
C MET A 333 -7.29 -3.86 4.82
N SER A 334 -6.29 -4.48 5.44
CA SER A 334 -4.99 -3.85 5.70
C SER A 334 -3.90 -4.23 4.69
N THR A 335 -3.95 -5.42 4.10
CA THR A 335 -2.94 -5.89 3.13
C THR A 335 -2.87 -5.04 1.86
N SER A 336 -3.95 -4.34 1.53
CA SER A 336 -4.02 -3.42 0.39
C SER A 336 -3.65 -1.96 0.72
N LEU A 337 -3.40 -1.64 2.00
CA LEU A 337 -2.97 -0.30 2.41
C LEU A 337 -1.48 -0.10 2.10
N ALA A 338 -1.14 1.01 1.46
CA ALA A 338 0.25 1.46 1.42
C ALA A 338 0.67 1.98 2.81
N ASP A 339 1.97 2.01 3.11
CA ASP A 339 2.48 2.54 4.38
C ASP A 339 1.98 3.94 4.70
N ALA A 340 1.94 4.80 3.68
CA ALA A 340 1.41 6.16 3.83
C ALA A 340 -0.10 6.20 4.08
N ASP A 341 -0.87 5.20 3.64
CA ASP A 341 -2.30 5.11 3.95
C ASP A 341 -2.52 4.69 5.41
N VAL A 342 -1.69 3.77 5.92
CA VAL A 342 -1.68 3.36 7.34
C VAL A 342 -1.46 4.57 8.25
N GLU A 343 -0.44 5.37 7.97
CA GLU A 343 -0.12 6.58 8.75
C GLU A 343 -1.23 7.64 8.64
N ALA A 344 -1.76 7.86 7.43
CA ALA A 344 -2.82 8.85 7.20
C ALA A 344 -4.13 8.48 7.91
N LEU A 345 -4.54 7.21 7.86
CA LEU A 345 -5.73 6.71 8.55
C LEU A 345 -5.56 6.78 10.07
N ALA A 346 -4.39 6.39 10.59
CA ALA A 346 -4.09 6.50 12.01
C ALA A 346 -4.18 7.95 12.50
N ALA A 347 -3.56 8.88 11.77
CA ALA A 347 -3.63 10.31 12.08
C ALA A 347 -5.04 10.89 11.92
N TYR A 348 -5.85 10.36 10.99
CA TYR A 348 -7.24 10.76 10.81
C TYR A 348 -8.08 10.36 12.05
N TYR A 349 -8.08 9.08 12.44
CA TYR A 349 -8.93 8.59 13.54
C TYR A 349 -8.50 9.13 14.91
N ALA A 350 -7.20 9.34 15.13
CA ALA A 350 -6.69 9.93 16.37
C ALA A 350 -7.21 11.36 16.64
N ARG A 351 -7.64 12.06 15.59
CA ARG A 351 -8.22 13.41 15.66
C ARG A 351 -9.75 13.41 15.71
N GLN A 352 -10.39 12.25 15.59
CA GLN A 352 -11.84 12.17 15.67
C GLN A 352 -12.30 12.22 17.13
N ARG A 353 -13.42 12.89 17.36
CA ARG A 353 -14.09 12.91 18.66
C ARG A 353 -14.68 11.54 18.96
N ALA A 354 -14.14 10.89 19.98
CA ALA A 354 -14.72 9.66 20.51
C ALA A 354 -16.04 9.97 21.24
N ARG A 355 -17.03 9.10 21.02
CA ARG A 355 -18.33 9.15 21.69
C ARG A 355 -18.40 8.02 22.70
N ALA A 356 -18.89 8.34 23.90
CA ALA A 356 -19.11 7.34 24.93
C ALA A 356 -20.17 6.35 24.44
N PHE A 357 -19.94 5.07 24.72
CA PHE A 357 -20.97 4.06 24.56
C PHE A 357 -21.94 4.18 25.74
N VAL A 358 -23.17 4.63 25.49
CA VAL A 358 -24.18 4.78 26.54
C VAL A 358 -24.79 3.41 26.85
N TYR A 359 -24.59 2.93 28.07
CA TYR A 359 -25.36 1.81 28.60
C TYR A 359 -26.80 2.27 28.84
N VAL A 360 -27.76 1.64 28.16
CA VAL A 360 -29.15 1.69 28.64
C VAL A 360 -29.24 0.65 29.76
N THR A 361 -29.18 1.09 31.01
CA THR A 361 -29.52 0.24 32.15
C THR A 361 -31.01 -0.08 32.05
N VAL A 362 -31.34 -1.32 31.73
CA VAL A 362 -32.73 -1.79 31.79
C VAL A 362 -33.06 -1.97 33.27
N PRO A 363 -34.03 -1.22 33.84
CA PRO A 363 -34.42 -1.43 35.22
C PRO A 363 -34.97 -2.84 35.36
N TYR A 364 -34.43 -3.60 36.32
CA TYR A 364 -34.97 -4.90 36.70
C TYR A 364 -36.35 -4.66 37.32
N LYS A 365 -37.39 -5.35 36.83
CA LYS A 365 -38.70 -5.40 37.49
C LYS A 365 -38.72 -6.53 38.50
#